data_AF-A0A7V6RNN8-F1
#
_entry.id   AF-A0A7V6RNN8-F1
#
_cell.length_a   1.000
_cell.length_b   1.000
_cell.length_c   1.000
_cell.angle_alpha   90.00
_cell.angle_beta   90.00
_cell.angle_gamma   90.00
#
_symmetry.space_group_name_H-M   'P 1'
#
loop_
_entity.id
_entity.type
_entity.pdbx_description
1 polymer ?
#
loop_
_entity_poly.entity_id
_entity_poly.type
_entity_poly.pdbx_seq_one_letter_code
_entity_poly.pdbx_strand_id
1 'polypeptide(L)' 'MGGYVKKHHCEYYPCHDGEDMSCLFCYCPLYRMKDCGGNYKILPGGIKDCSDCLLPHQEENYVYILLRLYEDQG' A
#
# COMPACT_ATOMS: atom_id res chain seq x y z
N MET A 1 -21.00 2.12 -11.66
CA MET A 1 -20.22 2.15 -10.40
C MET A 1 -18.93 1.37 -10.66
N GLY A 2 -17.77 2.02 -10.50
CA GLY A 2 -16.51 1.65 -11.16
C GLY A 2 -16.00 0.24 -10.87
N GLY A 3 -15.70 -0.51 -11.94
CA GLY A 3 -15.07 -1.83 -11.87
C GLY A 3 -13.56 -1.73 -11.63
N TYR A 4 -13.06 -2.63 -10.80
CA TYR A 4 -11.64 -2.82 -10.49
C TYR A 4 -10.90 -3.32 -11.74
N VAL A 5 -9.96 -2.53 -12.26
CA VAL A 5 -9.19 -2.90 -13.45
C VAL A 5 -8.05 -3.81 -13.02
N LYS A 6 -8.20 -5.12 -13.22
CA LYS A 6 -7.08 -6.06 -13.22
C LYS A 6 -6.10 -5.65 -14.32
N LYS A 7 -4.97 -5.02 -13.97
CA LYS A 7 -3.95 -4.64 -14.95
C LYS A 7 -3.03 -5.81 -15.22
N HIS A 8 -3.52 -6.82 -15.93
CA HIS A 8 -2.71 -7.93 -16.46
C HIS A 8 -1.59 -7.46 -17.42
N HIS A 9 -1.64 -6.20 -17.89
CA HIS A 9 -0.62 -5.54 -18.72
C HIS A 9 0.30 -4.58 -17.94
N CYS A 10 0.34 -4.63 -16.61
CA CYS A 10 1.31 -3.85 -15.86
C CYS A 10 2.73 -4.35 -16.15
N GLU A 11 3.63 -3.49 -16.63
CA GLU A 11 5.05 -3.83 -16.90
C GLU A 11 5.81 -4.26 -15.64
N TYR A 12 5.27 -3.94 -14.46
CA TYR A 12 5.80 -4.33 -13.14
C TYR A 12 5.15 -5.62 -12.61
N TYR A 13 4.32 -6.29 -13.41
CA TYR A 13 3.91 -7.67 -13.17
C TYR A 13 5.09 -8.58 -13.54
N PRO A 14 5.52 -9.56 -12.70
CA PRO A 14 4.82 -10.14 -11.56
C PRO A 14 5.49 -9.81 -10.21
N CYS A 15 5.72 -8.54 -9.86
CA CYS A 15 6.38 -8.23 -8.58
C CYS A 15 5.69 -8.81 -7.32
N HIS A 16 4.42 -9.25 -7.40
CA HIS A 16 3.73 -9.96 -6.32
C HIS A 16 2.86 -11.12 -6.85
N ASP A 17 3.00 -12.30 -6.25
CA ASP A 17 2.32 -13.56 -6.59
C ASP A 17 0.98 -13.70 -5.84
N GLY A 18 0.09 -12.71 -5.99
CA GLY A 18 -1.22 -12.68 -5.34
C GLY A 18 -2.35 -12.82 -6.37
N GLU A 19 -3.15 -13.89 -6.27
CA GLU A 19 -4.26 -14.19 -7.21
C GLU A 19 -5.31 -13.06 -7.32
N ASP A 20 -5.45 -12.24 -6.27
CA ASP A 20 -6.43 -11.14 -6.17
C ASP A 20 -5.81 -9.78 -5.79
N MET A 21 -4.55 -9.53 -6.13
CA MET A 21 -3.93 -8.22 -5.86
C MET A 21 -4.48 -7.12 -6.77
N SER A 22 -5.16 -6.16 -6.16
CA SER A 22 -5.53 -4.89 -6.79
C SER A 22 -4.34 -3.94 -6.81
N CYS A 23 -4.07 -3.28 -7.95
CA CYS A 23 -3.06 -2.21 -8.04
C CYS A 23 -3.47 -0.91 -7.31
N LEU A 24 -4.56 -0.93 -6.54
CA LEU A 24 -4.90 0.14 -5.62
C LEU A 24 -3.71 0.32 -4.67
N PHE A 25 -3.01 1.45 -4.84
CA PHE A 25 -1.82 1.83 -4.06
C PHE A 25 -0.58 0.92 -4.24
N CYS A 26 -0.06 0.80 -5.48
CA CYS A 26 1.26 0.22 -5.75
C CYS A 26 2.42 0.83 -4.93
N TYR A 27 2.18 1.95 -4.25
CA TYR A 27 3.05 2.53 -3.25
C TYR A 27 2.23 2.81 -1.99
N CYS A 28 2.84 2.66 -0.81
CA CYS A 28 2.17 2.96 0.46
C CYS A 28 1.89 4.48 0.58
N PRO A 29 0.61 4.93 0.59
CA PRO A 29 0.30 6.36 0.71
C PRO A 29 0.70 6.92 2.08
N LEU A 30 0.76 6.05 3.09
CA LEU A 30 1.10 6.37 4.47
C LEU A 30 2.62 6.32 4.72
N TYR A 31 3.45 6.22 3.68
CA TYR A 31 4.90 6.04 3.81
C TYR A 31 5.55 7.08 4.74
N ARG A 32 5.16 8.36 4.59
CA ARG A 32 5.70 9.47 5.37
C ARG A 32 5.28 9.49 6.84
N MET A 33 4.20 8.79 7.20
CA MET A 33 3.74 8.73 8.58
C MET A 33 4.70 7.86 9.40
N LYS A 34 5.17 8.38 10.54
CA LYS A 34 5.95 7.58 11.49
C LYS A 34 5.14 6.39 11.97
N ASP A 35 3.92 6.61 12.44
CA ASP A 35 3.06 5.53 12.91
C ASP A 35 1.93 5.23 11.91
N CYS A 36 2.27 4.52 10.82
CA CYS A 36 1.29 4.22 9.77
C CYS A 36 0.47 2.94 10.00
N GLY A 37 0.69 2.23 11.12
CA GLY A 37 0.04 0.94 11.42
C GLY A 37 0.36 -0.21 10.46
N GLY A 38 1.35 -0.05 9.58
CA GLY A 38 1.77 -1.08 8.61
C GLY A 38 2.93 -1.92 9.10
N ASN A 39 3.15 -3.07 8.48
CA ASN A 39 4.27 -3.97 8.76
C ASN A 39 5.55 -3.54 8.03
N TYR A 40 6.15 -2.43 8.47
CA TYR A 40 7.39 -1.89 7.90
C TYR A 40 8.58 -2.10 8.84
N LYS A 41 9.79 -2.02 8.29
CA LYS A 41 11.05 -2.04 9.02
C LYS A 41 11.78 -0.70 8.82
N ILE A 42 12.60 -0.29 9.77
CA ILE A 42 13.52 0.85 9.59
C ILE A 42 14.92 0.29 9.35
N LEU A 43 15.47 0.57 8.17
CA LEU A 43 16.81 0.16 7.79
C LEU A 43 17.88 1.05 8.44
N PRO A 44 19.15 0.59 8.51
CA PRO A 44 20.27 1.46 8.85
C PRO A 44 20.26 2.72 7.96
N GLY A 45 20.29 3.90 8.57
CA GLY A 45 20.15 5.18 7.87
C GLY A 45 18.74 5.78 7.87
N GLY A 46 17.77 5.14 8.53
CA GLY A 46 16.44 5.71 8.77
C GLY A 46 15.46 5.58 7.60
N ILE A 47 15.81 4.79 6.58
CA ILE A 47 14.94 4.49 5.44
C ILE A 47 13.86 3.51 5.91
N LYS A 48 12.60 3.81 5.57
CA LYS A 48 11.47 2.93 5.85
C LYS A 48 11.36 1.90 4.72
N ASP A 49 11.47 0.63 5.07
CA ASP A 49 11.32 -0.49 4.15
C ASP A 49 9.95 -1.14 4.34
N CYS A 50 9.12 -1.04 3.30
CA CYS A 50 7.76 -1.57 3.26
C CYS A 50 7.64 -2.78 2.33
N SER A 51 8.75 -3.39 1.89
CA SER A 51 8.73 -4.47 0.89
C SER A 51 7.92 -5.70 1.33
N ASP A 52 7.83 -5.95 2.65
CA ASP A 52 7.04 -7.02 3.26
C ASP A 52 5.65 -6.56 3.76
N CYS A 53 5.24 -5.32 3.46
CA CYS A 53 4.00 -4.73 3.95
C CYS A 53 2.86 -4.94 2.95
N LEU A 54 1.81 -5.65 3.37
CA LEU A 54 0.62 -5.87 2.56
C LEU A 54 -0.54 -4.93 2.88
N LEU A 55 -0.35 -3.99 3.83
CA LEU A 55 -1.37 -3.03 4.23
C LEU A 55 -2.03 -2.31 3.03
N PRO A 56 -1.29 -1.71 2.07
CA PRO A 56 -1.92 -1.05 0.91
C PRO A 56 -2.51 -2.01 -0.13
N HIS A 57 -2.25 -3.31 0.01
CA HIS A 57 -2.51 -4.31 -1.01
C HIS A 57 -3.71 -5.21 -0.71
N GLN A 58 -4.45 -4.92 0.36
CA GLN A 58 -5.67 -5.63 0.73
C GLN A 58 -6.86 -4.66 0.61
N GLU A 59 -7.93 -5.10 -0.03
CA GLU A 59 -9.10 -4.26 -0.29
C GLU A 59 -9.77 -3.79 1.01
N GLU A 60 -9.76 -4.65 2.04
CA GLU A 60 -10.33 -4.40 3.35
C GLU A 60 -9.67 -3.20 4.05
N ASN A 61 -8.43 -2.88 3.70
CA ASN A 61 -7.65 -1.79 4.28
C ASN A 61 -7.89 -0.43 3.59
N TYR A 62 -8.65 -0.38 2.49
CA TYR A 62 -8.88 0.85 1.74
C TYR A 62 -9.44 1.99 2.62
N VAL A 63 -10.47 1.69 3.41
CA VAL A 63 -11.11 2.67 4.31
C VAL A 63 -10.12 3.14 5.39
N TYR A 64 -9.34 2.21 5.96
CA TYR A 64 -8.30 2.56 6.93
C TYR A 64 -7.30 3.56 6.36
N ILE A 65 -6.79 3.30 5.15
CA ILE A 65 -5.81 4.18 4.48
C ILE A 65 -6.39 5.58 4.25
N LEU A 66 -7.64 5.66 3.78
CA LEU A 66 -8.31 6.95 3.60
C LEU A 66 -8.43 7.72 4.91
N LEU A 67 -8.88 7.08 5.99
CA LEU A 67 -9.02 7.74 7.30
C LEU A 67 -7.67 8.28 7.80
N ARG A 68 -6.59 7.50 7.71
CA ARG A 68 -5.24 7.93 8.10
C ARG A 68 -4.76 9.13 7.27
N LEU A 69 -5.04 9.14 5.97
CA LEU A 69 -4.71 10.28 5.10
C LEU A 69 -5.51 11.54 5.43
N TYR A 70 -6.76 11.41 5.86
CA TYR A 70 -7.55 12.55 6.33
C TYR A 70 -7.00 13.11 7.65
N GLU A 71 -6.59 12.24 8.58
CA GLU A 71 -6.00 12.64 9.87
C GLU A 71 -4.66 13.36 9.71
N ASP A 72 -3.81 12.95 8.75
CA ASP A 72 -2.51 13.57 8.48
C ASP A 72 -2.60 14.98 7.86
N GLN A 73 -3.78 15.37 7.36
CA GLN A 73 -4.05 16.69 6.79
C GLN A 73 -4.61 17.71 7.81
N GLY A 74 -4.74 17.30 9.08
CA GLY A 74 -5.25 18.12 10.20
C GLY A 74 -4.16 18.76 11.04
#